data_AF-A0A2E2ZB15-F1
#
_entry.id   AF-A0A2E2ZB15-F1
#
_cell.length_a   1.000
_cell.length_b   1.000
_cell.length_c   1.000
_cell.angle_alpha   90.00
_cell.angle_beta   90.00
_cell.angle_gamma   90.00
#
_symmetry.space_group_name_H-M   'P 1'
#
loop_
_entity.id
_entity.type
_entity.pdbx_description
1 polymer ?
#
loop_
_entity_poly.entity_id
_entity_poly.type
_entity_poly.pdbx_seq_one_letter_code
_entity_poly.pdbx_strand_id
1 'polypeptide(L)'
;MHYDKGFDSNTIIGQHDKKIKQQLLSKCGPGVSFINSTWIEKDNDLKALLKSNPKKIVCYSGPDWENRKCRTKANEAIDKHPNVIRFGNYDGDHYWSFWLDFIHDNWYKYQTADVMDMENNDITKVYMCLNRKPHEHRIFLVKHLMARGLQDCGYLSLGKFENPWDYHGIEVPITLKSDVVNKEGDESVAGDAGGITNDITSLGLRSNWNSHFLNIVSETTIHTNVFVSEKVFKPIIGMRPFIVLGDDNVYKILHDWGIDTFDDLFGTGYKHRWHTDRIKWICNVVQNLKQRKDLKKLLISLKPRLEHNVKMLQRAAVKNRQFIDKVKF
;
A
#
# COMPACT_ATOMS: atom_id res chain seq x y z
N MET A 1 27.74 1.78 13.64
CA MET A 1 26.69 1.85 14.68
C MET A 1 25.34 1.73 13.98
N HIS A 2 24.34 1.10 14.59
CA HIS A 2 23.05 0.89 13.95
C HIS A 2 21.92 1.41 14.83
N TYR A 3 20.95 2.09 14.22
CA TYR A 3 19.68 2.47 14.84
C TYR A 3 18.60 1.56 14.27
N ASP A 4 17.99 0.71 15.08
CA ASP A 4 16.88 -0.15 14.68
C ASP A 4 15.84 -0.25 15.79
N LYS A 5 14.72 0.45 15.59
CA LYS A 5 13.52 0.38 16.43
C LYS A 5 12.31 -0.06 15.59
N GLY A 6 12.56 -0.83 14.54
CA GLY A 6 11.52 -1.32 13.64
C GLY A 6 10.65 -2.42 14.25
N PHE A 7 10.03 -3.21 13.38
CA PHE A 7 9.06 -4.24 13.76
C PHE A 7 9.64 -5.33 14.67
N ASP A 8 8.80 -5.84 15.58
CA ASP A 8 9.09 -7.06 16.34
C ASP A 8 9.16 -8.25 15.37
N SER A 9 10.27 -9.00 15.45
CA SER A 9 10.56 -10.18 14.64
C SER A 9 9.68 -11.40 14.94
N ASN A 10 8.73 -11.31 15.87
CA ASN A 10 7.76 -12.38 16.14
C ASN A 10 6.59 -12.41 15.14
N THR A 11 6.41 -11.36 14.34
CA THR A 11 5.33 -11.22 13.35
C THR A 11 5.80 -11.60 11.95
N ILE A 12 4.89 -11.97 11.03
CA ILE A 12 5.29 -12.29 9.65
C ILE A 12 5.96 -11.10 8.94
N ILE A 13 5.49 -9.88 9.19
CA ILE A 13 6.13 -8.65 8.68
C ILE A 13 7.52 -8.50 9.29
N GLY A 14 7.65 -8.63 10.61
CA GLY A 14 8.92 -8.44 11.30
C GLY A 14 9.95 -9.52 10.97
N GLN A 15 9.53 -10.76 10.72
CA GLN A 15 10.42 -11.83 10.22
C GLN A 15 10.97 -11.49 8.83
N HIS A 16 10.11 -11.03 7.93
CA HIS A 16 10.53 -10.60 6.61
C HIS A 16 11.43 -9.35 6.68
N ASP A 17 11.09 -8.36 7.50
CA ASP A 17 11.92 -7.16 7.73
C ASP A 17 13.30 -7.51 8.29
N LYS A 18 13.36 -8.44 9.26
CA LYS A 18 14.63 -8.94 9.80
C LYS A 18 15.50 -9.56 8.72
N LYS A 19 14.94 -10.39 7.83
CA LYS A 19 15.65 -11.00 6.70
C LYS A 19 16.25 -9.93 5.78
N ILE A 20 15.47 -8.93 5.41
CA ILE A 20 15.91 -7.84 4.53
C ILE A 20 16.98 -6.98 5.21
N LYS A 21 16.78 -6.58 6.47
CA LYS A 21 17.78 -5.82 7.23
C LYS A 21 19.10 -6.57 7.35
N GLN A 22 19.09 -7.88 7.58
CA GLN A 22 20.32 -8.68 7.62
C GLN A 22 21.07 -8.64 6.29
N GLN A 23 20.37 -8.71 5.16
CA GLN A 23 20.98 -8.55 3.84
C GLN A 23 21.59 -7.16 3.67
N LEU A 24 20.86 -6.10 3.98
CA LEU A 24 21.36 -4.72 3.86
C LEU A 24 22.57 -4.45 4.78
N LEU A 25 22.50 -4.89 6.03
CA LEU A 25 23.60 -4.75 7.00
C LEU A 25 24.86 -5.48 6.53
N SER A 26 24.73 -6.64 5.87
CA SER A 26 25.87 -7.34 5.27
C SER A 26 26.57 -6.54 4.16
N LYS A 27 25.88 -5.54 3.58
CA LYS A 27 26.45 -4.61 2.58
C LYS A 27 27.04 -3.35 3.21
N CYS A 28 26.87 -3.11 4.52
CA CYS A 28 27.43 -1.95 5.19
C CYS A 28 28.90 -2.20 5.56
N GLY A 29 29.82 -1.53 4.85
CA GLY A 29 31.26 -1.59 5.13
C GLY A 29 31.71 -0.69 6.30
N PRO A 30 33.03 -0.67 6.59
CA PRO A 30 33.60 0.17 7.65
C PRO A 30 33.25 1.66 7.49
N GLY A 31 32.68 2.25 8.54
CA GLY A 31 32.27 3.66 8.57
C GLY A 31 30.87 3.93 8.00
N VAL A 32 30.13 2.91 7.55
CA VAL A 32 28.71 3.03 7.20
C VAL A 32 27.86 2.79 8.45
N SER A 33 26.98 3.73 8.77
CA SER A 33 25.94 3.54 9.79
C SER A 33 24.60 3.27 9.13
N PHE A 34 23.83 2.37 9.72
CA PHE A 34 22.49 1.99 9.24
C PHE A 34 21.43 2.54 10.18
N ILE A 35 20.36 3.08 9.61
CA ILE A 35 19.22 3.64 10.33
C ILE A 35 17.94 3.04 9.74
N ASN A 36 17.20 2.30 10.54
CA ASN A 36 15.81 1.98 10.23
C ASN A 36 14.96 3.24 10.45
N SER A 37 14.41 3.82 9.38
CA SER A 37 13.66 5.08 9.41
C SER A 37 12.17 4.92 9.74
N THR A 38 11.64 3.69 9.74
CA THR A 38 10.21 3.36 9.92
C THR A 38 9.54 4.15 11.05
N TRP A 39 10.06 4.06 12.27
CA TRP A 39 9.55 4.77 13.45
C TRP A 39 10.64 5.61 14.11
N ILE A 40 11.41 6.31 13.28
CA ILE A 40 12.55 7.07 13.76
C ILE A 40 12.14 8.25 14.65
N GLU A 41 12.89 8.46 15.72
CA GLU A 41 12.75 9.58 16.64
C GLU A 41 14.10 10.27 16.88
N LYS A 42 14.05 11.54 17.29
CA LYS A 42 15.25 12.28 17.69
C LYS A 42 15.64 11.99 19.14
N ASP A 43 15.91 10.73 19.43
CA ASP A 43 16.28 10.24 20.75
C ASP A 43 17.80 10.22 20.98
N ASN A 44 18.23 9.65 22.10
CA ASN A 44 19.63 9.57 22.48
C ASN A 44 20.42 8.59 21.60
N ASP A 45 19.79 7.53 21.09
CA ASP A 45 20.44 6.53 20.25
C ASP A 45 20.78 7.14 18.89
N LEU A 46 19.83 7.87 18.28
CA LEU A 46 20.08 8.60 17.03
C LEU A 46 21.15 9.67 17.24
N LYS A 47 21.09 10.44 18.33
CA LYS A 47 22.11 11.46 18.63
C LYS A 47 23.50 10.85 18.80
N ALA A 48 23.61 9.71 19.48
CA ALA A 48 24.88 9.01 19.66
C ALA A 48 25.44 8.51 18.32
N LEU A 49 24.59 7.95 17.46
CA LEU A 49 24.97 7.51 16.12
C LEU A 49 25.45 8.67 15.25
N LEU A 50 24.75 9.81 15.26
CA LEU A 50 25.18 10.99 14.50
C LEU A 50 26.49 11.57 15.07
N LYS A 51 26.67 11.58 16.40
CA LYS A 51 27.90 12.03 17.06
C LYS A 51 29.11 11.14 16.75
N SER A 52 28.90 9.86 16.42
CA SER A 52 30.00 8.99 15.98
C SER A 52 30.55 9.37 14.60
N ASN A 53 29.95 10.37 13.93
CA ASN A 53 30.37 10.93 12.64
C ASN A 53 30.69 9.85 11.59
N PRO A 54 29.69 9.02 11.22
CA PRO A 54 29.89 7.98 10.22
C PRO A 54 30.36 8.58 8.89
N LYS A 55 31.06 7.80 8.05
CA LYS A 55 31.42 8.26 6.70
C LYS A 55 30.20 8.36 5.78
N LYS A 56 29.19 7.53 6.06
CA LYS A 56 27.96 7.41 5.28
C LYS A 56 26.82 6.89 6.16
N ILE A 57 25.62 7.35 5.88
CA ILE A 57 24.40 6.89 6.53
C ILE A 57 23.50 6.23 5.48
N VAL A 58 23.00 5.04 5.79
CA VAL A 58 21.94 4.37 5.01
C VAL A 58 20.67 4.38 5.85
N CYS A 59 19.64 5.07 5.35
CA CYS A 59 18.31 5.11 5.92
C CYS A 59 17.40 4.15 5.18
N TYR A 60 16.82 3.20 5.90
CA TYR A 60 15.95 2.16 5.37
C TYR A 60 14.52 2.31 5.91
N SER A 61 13.55 2.56 5.03
CA SER A 61 12.14 2.76 5.42
C SER A 61 11.33 1.46 5.51
N GLY A 62 11.83 0.37 4.91
CA GLY A 62 11.26 -0.96 4.97
C GLY A 62 9.75 -1.07 4.76
N PRO A 63 9.02 -1.73 5.67
CA PRO A 63 7.58 -1.99 5.51
C PRO A 63 6.70 -0.73 5.57
N ASP A 64 7.24 0.40 6.01
CA ASP A 64 6.48 1.62 6.21
C ASP A 64 6.96 2.74 5.27
N TRP A 65 6.17 3.81 5.15
CA TRP A 65 6.54 4.94 4.28
C TRP A 65 7.77 5.68 4.83
N GLU A 66 8.52 6.35 3.95
CA GLU A 66 9.62 7.22 4.39
C GLU A 66 9.05 8.47 5.08
N ASN A 67 9.01 8.43 6.40
CA ASN A 67 8.21 9.33 7.24
C ASN A 67 8.87 10.70 7.51
N ARG A 68 9.30 11.39 6.46
CA ARG A 68 9.99 12.70 6.59
C ARG A 68 9.08 13.85 7.00
N LYS A 69 7.77 13.74 6.75
CA LYS A 69 6.80 14.80 7.11
C LYS A 69 6.36 14.74 8.56
N CYS A 70 6.18 13.55 9.15
CA CYS A 70 5.77 13.43 10.55
C CYS A 70 6.97 13.29 11.51
N ARG A 71 8.13 12.82 11.01
CA ARG A 71 9.38 12.69 11.79
C ARG A 71 10.43 13.72 11.38
N THR A 72 10.01 14.98 11.16
CA THR A 72 10.85 16.05 10.61
C THR A 72 12.12 16.27 11.41
N LYS A 73 12.04 16.37 12.74
CA LYS A 73 13.20 16.67 13.61
C LYS A 73 14.33 15.62 13.52
N ALA A 74 13.98 14.35 13.37
CA ALA A 74 14.95 13.27 13.21
C ALA A 74 15.59 13.31 11.82
N ASN A 75 14.75 13.50 10.79
CA ASN A 75 15.22 13.58 9.42
C ASN A 75 16.10 14.81 9.15
N GLU A 76 15.73 15.99 9.65
CA GLU A 76 16.58 17.19 9.60
C GLU A 76 17.94 16.99 10.28
N ALA A 77 18.01 16.16 11.33
CA ALA A 77 19.28 15.86 11.98
C ALA A 77 20.16 14.93 11.12
N ILE A 78 19.54 13.96 10.44
CA ILE A 78 20.21 13.05 9.50
C ILE A 78 20.67 13.80 8.25
N ASP A 79 19.82 14.64 7.68
CA ASP A 79 20.05 15.32 6.39
C ASP A 79 21.15 16.39 6.47
N LYS A 80 21.62 16.74 7.67
CA LYS A 80 22.86 17.53 7.87
C LYS A 80 24.12 16.76 7.52
N HIS A 81 24.04 15.43 7.48
CA HIS A 81 25.14 14.58 7.08
C HIS A 81 25.31 14.66 5.56
N PRO A 82 26.52 14.89 5.02
CA PRO A 82 26.71 15.12 3.58
C PRO A 82 26.51 13.87 2.71
N ASN A 83 26.47 12.68 3.33
CA ASN A 83 26.40 11.40 2.63
C ASN A 83 25.31 10.50 3.22
N VAL A 84 24.07 10.70 2.76
CA VAL A 84 22.89 9.95 3.20
C VAL A 84 22.28 9.24 1.99
N ILE A 85 22.11 7.92 2.09
CA ILE A 85 21.37 7.10 1.14
C ILE A 85 20.01 6.76 1.73
N ARG A 86 18.95 6.97 0.96
CA ARG A 86 17.57 6.63 1.33
C ARG A 86 17.14 5.40 0.53
N PHE A 87 17.18 4.23 1.17
CA PHE A 87 16.84 2.95 0.57
C PHE A 87 15.42 2.53 1.00
N GLY A 88 14.52 2.30 0.05
CA GLY A 88 13.14 1.89 0.37
C GLY A 88 12.07 2.73 -0.32
N ASN A 89 11.03 3.11 0.42
CA ASN A 89 9.87 3.87 -0.03
C ASN A 89 10.20 5.37 -0.21
N TYR A 90 11.17 5.67 -1.06
CA TYR A 90 11.63 7.02 -1.41
C TYR A 90 11.92 7.09 -2.91
N ASP A 91 11.39 8.10 -3.60
CA ASP A 91 11.65 8.32 -5.03
C ASP A 91 13.07 8.85 -5.23
N GLY A 92 13.90 7.95 -5.74
CA GLY A 92 15.30 8.17 -6.04
C GLY A 92 15.96 6.86 -6.48
N ASP A 93 17.27 6.91 -6.72
CA ASP A 93 18.03 5.80 -7.30
C ASP A 93 18.06 4.52 -6.44
N HIS A 94 17.62 4.61 -5.18
CA HIS A 94 17.60 3.53 -4.20
C HIS A 94 16.18 3.13 -3.80
N TYR A 95 15.19 3.41 -4.65
CA TYR A 95 13.83 2.94 -4.44
C TYR A 95 13.80 1.40 -4.40
N TRP A 96 13.21 0.87 -3.33
CA TRP A 96 13.03 -0.57 -3.13
C TRP A 96 11.73 -0.81 -2.35
N SER A 97 10.87 -1.69 -2.83
CA SER A 97 9.59 -1.99 -2.20
C SER A 97 9.69 -3.22 -1.32
N PHE A 98 9.52 -3.03 0.00
CA PHE A 98 9.34 -4.13 0.95
C PHE A 98 8.17 -5.02 0.56
N TRP A 99 7.05 -4.40 0.20
CA TRP A 99 5.80 -5.12 -0.07
C TRP A 99 5.86 -5.95 -1.35
N LEU A 100 6.66 -5.54 -2.35
CA LEU A 100 6.92 -6.39 -3.51
C LEU A 100 7.72 -7.64 -3.14
N ASP A 101 8.77 -7.51 -2.33
CA ASP A 101 9.56 -8.67 -1.88
C ASP A 101 8.72 -9.58 -0.97
N PHE A 102 7.93 -8.97 -0.08
CA PHE A 102 7.00 -9.68 0.80
C PHE A 102 5.99 -10.51 0.01
N ILE A 103 5.34 -9.91 -1.01
CA ILE A 103 4.41 -10.64 -1.87
C ILE A 103 5.12 -11.71 -2.70
N HIS A 104 6.36 -11.47 -3.15
CA HIS A 104 7.11 -12.50 -3.85
C HIS A 104 7.29 -13.76 -2.99
N ASP A 105 7.65 -13.61 -1.72
CA ASP A 105 7.81 -14.76 -0.80
C ASP A 105 6.47 -15.40 -0.41
N ASN A 106 5.38 -14.62 -0.41
CA ASN A 106 4.05 -15.07 0.01
C ASN A 106 3.08 -15.31 -1.15
N TRP A 107 3.56 -15.34 -2.40
CA TRP A 107 2.70 -15.38 -3.59
C TRP A 107 1.71 -16.55 -3.57
N TYR A 108 2.17 -17.71 -3.07
CA TYR A 108 1.36 -18.92 -2.94
C TYR A 108 0.13 -18.74 -2.03
N LYS A 109 0.18 -17.82 -1.03
CA LYS A 109 -0.96 -17.53 -0.15
C LYS A 109 -2.08 -16.78 -0.86
N TYR A 110 -1.75 -16.07 -1.93
CA TYR A 110 -2.71 -15.36 -2.77
C TYR A 110 -3.29 -16.24 -3.89
N GLN A 111 -2.78 -17.47 -4.07
CA GLN A 111 -3.33 -18.44 -5.01
C GLN A 111 -4.65 -18.99 -4.47
N THR A 112 -5.69 -18.16 -4.47
CA THR A 112 -7.05 -18.60 -4.19
C THR A 112 -7.76 -18.92 -5.50
N ALA A 113 -8.63 -19.93 -5.45
CA ALA A 113 -9.39 -20.45 -6.57
C ALA A 113 -10.07 -19.34 -7.40
N ASP A 114 -10.17 -19.55 -8.71
CA ASP A 114 -10.69 -18.67 -9.76
C ASP A 114 -11.38 -17.39 -9.29
N VAL A 115 -10.61 -16.30 -9.28
CA VAL A 115 -11.02 -14.90 -9.02
C VAL A 115 -11.61 -14.22 -10.25
N MET A 116 -11.77 -14.97 -11.35
CA MET A 116 -12.37 -14.52 -12.61
C MET A 116 -13.43 -15.53 -13.08
N ASP A 117 -14.12 -16.18 -12.13
CA ASP A 117 -15.22 -17.13 -12.40
C ASP A 117 -16.48 -16.37 -12.84
N MET A 118 -16.42 -15.81 -14.05
CA MET A 118 -17.49 -15.02 -14.64
C MET A 118 -18.53 -15.91 -15.32
N GLU A 119 -18.32 -17.22 -15.41
CA GLU A 119 -19.33 -18.16 -15.90
C GLU A 119 -20.43 -18.34 -14.85
N ASN A 120 -20.04 -18.52 -13.58
CA ASN A 120 -20.97 -18.81 -12.50
C ASN A 120 -21.38 -17.59 -11.66
N ASN A 121 -20.73 -16.43 -11.87
CA ASN A 121 -20.98 -15.23 -11.07
C ASN A 121 -21.36 -14.02 -11.94
N ASP A 122 -22.03 -13.04 -11.32
CA ASP A 122 -22.34 -11.76 -11.95
C ASP A 122 -21.77 -10.59 -11.15
N ILE A 123 -21.58 -9.46 -11.83
CA ILE A 123 -21.07 -8.23 -11.21
C ILE A 123 -22.24 -7.50 -10.54
N THR A 124 -22.44 -7.79 -9.26
CA THR A 124 -23.48 -7.18 -8.43
C THR A 124 -23.00 -5.90 -7.73
N LYS A 125 -21.69 -5.70 -7.64
CA LYS A 125 -21.06 -4.51 -7.04
C LYS A 125 -20.21 -3.77 -8.06
N VAL A 126 -20.33 -2.45 -8.09
CA VAL A 126 -19.53 -1.56 -8.94
C VAL A 126 -18.08 -1.55 -8.45
N TYR A 127 -17.87 -1.49 -7.14
CA TYR A 127 -16.54 -1.37 -6.57
C TYR A 127 -16.34 -2.15 -5.27
N MET A 128 -15.07 -2.28 -4.88
CA MET A 128 -14.61 -2.67 -3.56
C MET A 128 -13.66 -1.59 -3.03
N CYS A 129 -13.90 -1.07 -1.82
CA CYS A 129 -13.05 -0.08 -1.15
C CYS A 129 -13.01 -0.40 0.35
N LEU A 130 -11.95 -1.09 0.78
CA LEU A 130 -11.84 -1.62 2.14
C LEU A 130 -10.85 -0.77 2.95
N ASN A 131 -11.32 -0.19 4.06
CA ASN A 131 -10.53 0.67 4.92
C ASN A 131 -10.51 0.17 6.36
N ARG A 132 -9.39 -0.43 6.77
CA ARG A 132 -9.18 -0.81 8.18
C ARG A 132 -8.90 0.43 9.04
N LYS A 133 -7.77 1.11 8.83
CA LYS A 133 -7.43 2.33 9.59
C LYS A 133 -8.10 3.56 8.97
N PRO A 134 -8.81 4.40 9.75
CA PRO A 134 -9.59 5.52 9.24
C PRO A 134 -8.73 6.78 9.08
N HIS A 135 -7.64 6.71 8.29
CA HIS A 135 -6.89 7.92 7.96
C HIS A 135 -7.79 8.96 7.30
N GLU A 136 -7.48 10.25 7.50
CA GLU A 136 -8.32 11.38 7.10
C GLU A 136 -8.81 11.30 5.65
N HIS A 137 -7.93 10.96 4.70
CA HIS A 137 -8.29 10.83 3.29
C HIS A 137 -9.23 9.66 3.01
N ARG A 138 -9.19 8.58 3.82
CA ARG A 138 -10.13 7.45 3.74
C ARG A 138 -11.50 7.85 4.27
N ILE A 139 -11.55 8.57 5.38
CA ILE A 139 -12.80 9.15 5.92
C ILE A 139 -13.42 10.08 4.87
N PHE A 140 -12.64 10.98 4.26
CA PHE A 140 -13.14 11.85 3.22
C PHE A 140 -13.62 11.10 1.99
N LEU A 141 -12.89 10.08 1.52
CA LEU A 141 -13.33 9.25 0.41
C LEU A 141 -14.69 8.60 0.69
N VAL A 142 -14.84 7.95 1.86
CA VAL A 142 -16.09 7.32 2.29
C VAL A 142 -17.23 8.34 2.39
N LYS A 143 -16.97 9.49 3.01
CA LYS A 143 -17.94 10.60 3.12
C LYS A 143 -18.44 11.05 1.74
N HIS A 144 -17.53 11.20 0.77
CA HIS A 144 -17.87 11.64 -0.58
C HIS A 144 -18.62 10.58 -1.41
N LEU A 145 -18.37 9.29 -1.17
CA LEU A 145 -19.15 8.19 -1.73
C LEU A 145 -20.58 8.19 -1.14
N MET A 146 -20.71 8.30 0.19
CA MET A 146 -22.01 8.34 0.88
C MET A 146 -22.84 9.56 0.49
N ALA A 147 -22.24 10.75 0.41
CA ALA A 147 -22.92 11.98 0.00
C ALA A 147 -23.47 11.93 -1.44
N ARG A 148 -23.00 10.99 -2.27
CA ARG A 148 -23.48 10.74 -3.64
C ARG A 148 -24.40 9.52 -3.75
N GLY A 149 -24.77 8.87 -2.65
CA GLY A 149 -25.57 7.65 -2.67
C GLY A 149 -24.86 6.47 -3.35
N LEU A 150 -23.54 6.35 -3.16
CA LEU A 150 -22.69 5.31 -3.76
C LEU A 150 -22.23 4.25 -2.75
N GLN A 151 -22.61 4.35 -1.47
CA GLN A 151 -22.19 3.39 -0.45
C GLN A 151 -22.72 1.97 -0.71
N ASP A 152 -23.94 1.84 -1.21
CA ASP A 152 -24.60 0.53 -1.37
C ASP A 152 -24.23 -0.19 -2.69
N CYS A 153 -23.66 0.53 -3.66
CA CYS A 153 -23.24 -0.08 -4.92
C CYS A 153 -21.86 -0.74 -4.86
N GLY A 154 -21.17 -0.72 -3.71
CA GLY A 154 -19.88 -1.38 -3.52
C GLY A 154 -19.81 -2.28 -2.28
N TYR A 155 -18.68 -2.94 -2.12
CA TYR A 155 -18.21 -3.43 -0.83
C TYR A 155 -17.38 -2.31 -0.18
N LEU A 156 -17.87 -1.76 0.92
CA LEU A 156 -17.28 -0.61 1.59
C LEU A 156 -17.03 -0.95 3.05
N SER A 157 -15.84 -0.60 3.54
CA SER A 157 -15.55 -0.64 4.98
C SER A 157 -14.80 0.61 5.43
N LEU A 158 -14.93 0.92 6.72
CA LEU A 158 -14.23 2.00 7.43
C LEU A 158 -14.16 1.63 8.91
N GLY A 159 -12.97 1.30 9.40
CA GLY A 159 -12.78 0.89 10.78
C GLY A 159 -12.94 2.04 11.78
N LYS A 160 -13.10 1.65 13.05
CA LYS A 160 -13.24 2.57 14.19
C LYS A 160 -12.05 2.39 15.12
N PHE A 161 -11.49 3.50 15.56
CA PHE A 161 -10.44 3.56 16.58
C PHE A 161 -10.78 4.63 17.62
N GLU A 162 -10.33 4.43 18.86
CA GLU A 162 -10.51 5.37 19.98
C GLU A 162 -9.56 6.57 19.85
N ASN A 163 -10.04 7.68 19.25
CA ASN A 163 -9.35 8.97 19.08
C ASN A 163 -7.99 8.91 18.31
N PRO A 164 -7.56 9.97 17.57
CA PRO A 164 -8.10 11.32 17.45
C PRO A 164 -8.82 11.60 16.11
N TRP A 165 -9.34 10.59 15.41
CA TRP A 165 -9.95 10.79 14.09
C TRP A 165 -11.35 11.43 14.15
N ASP A 166 -11.58 12.47 13.35
CA ASP A 166 -12.90 13.05 13.11
C ASP A 166 -13.59 12.32 11.95
N TYR A 167 -14.64 11.56 12.26
CA TYR A 167 -15.43 10.81 11.27
C TYR A 167 -16.48 11.66 10.55
N HIS A 168 -16.59 12.94 10.89
CA HIS A 168 -17.48 13.91 10.24
C HIS A 168 -18.95 13.42 10.15
N GLY A 169 -19.44 12.78 11.21
CA GLY A 169 -20.80 12.26 11.31
C GLY A 169 -21.04 10.91 10.61
N ILE A 170 -20.01 10.26 10.08
CA ILE A 170 -20.12 8.89 9.57
C ILE A 170 -20.28 7.92 10.75
N GLU A 171 -21.32 7.08 10.70
CA GLU A 171 -21.47 5.97 11.64
C GLU A 171 -20.42 4.89 11.36
N VAL A 172 -19.60 4.59 12.37
CA VAL A 172 -18.49 3.63 12.30
C VAL A 172 -18.52 2.64 13.47
N PRO A 173 -17.97 1.42 13.29
CA PRO A 173 -17.31 0.91 12.09
C PRO A 173 -18.31 0.57 10.96
N ILE A 174 -17.90 0.78 9.71
CA ILE A 174 -18.57 0.22 8.54
C ILE A 174 -17.87 -1.10 8.23
N THR A 175 -18.56 -2.22 8.37
CA THR A 175 -18.02 -3.56 8.16
C THR A 175 -18.75 -4.30 7.05
N LEU A 176 -18.08 -5.30 6.45
CA LEU A 176 -18.74 -6.24 5.57
C LEU A 176 -19.55 -7.24 6.41
N LYS A 177 -20.67 -7.74 5.86
CA LYS A 177 -21.49 -8.77 6.52
C LYS A 177 -20.71 -10.07 6.78
N SER A 178 -19.80 -10.40 5.87
CA SER A 178 -18.89 -11.53 5.96
C SER A 178 -17.56 -11.17 5.34
N ASP A 179 -16.48 -11.54 6.01
CA ASP A 179 -15.11 -11.43 5.51
C ASP A 179 -14.22 -12.50 6.14
N VAL A 180 -12.98 -12.59 5.68
CA VAL A 180 -11.97 -13.49 6.26
C VAL A 180 -11.46 -12.96 7.60
N VAL A 181 -10.81 -13.84 8.37
CA VAL A 181 -9.98 -13.46 9.51
C VAL A 181 -8.54 -13.78 9.17
N ASN A 182 -7.65 -12.79 9.27
CA ASN A 182 -6.23 -12.93 9.01
C ASN A 182 -5.44 -12.74 10.32
N LYS A 183 -5.29 -13.83 11.07
CA LYS A 183 -4.63 -13.81 12.38
C LYS A 183 -3.18 -13.31 12.32
N GLU A 184 -2.40 -13.78 11.34
CA GLU A 184 -1.00 -13.38 11.18
C GLU A 184 -0.85 -11.88 10.88
N GLY A 185 -1.79 -11.32 10.13
CA GLY A 185 -1.86 -9.90 9.84
C GLY A 185 -2.35 -9.07 11.02
N ASP A 186 -3.34 -9.56 11.77
CA ASP A 186 -3.82 -8.92 13.00
C ASP A 186 -2.71 -8.86 14.07
N GLU A 187 -1.89 -9.90 14.20
CA GLU A 187 -0.70 -9.91 15.06
C GLU A 187 0.39 -8.94 14.57
N SER A 188 0.37 -8.54 13.30
CA SER A 188 1.36 -7.65 12.68
C SER A 188 0.98 -6.16 12.74
N VAL A 189 -0.09 -5.80 13.45
CA VAL A 189 -0.56 -4.41 13.56
C VAL A 189 -1.03 -4.08 14.97
N ALA A 190 -0.86 -2.82 15.37
CA ALA A 190 -1.42 -2.32 16.63
C ALA A 190 -2.86 -1.83 16.48
N GLY A 191 -3.67 -2.09 17.52
CA GLY A 191 -5.02 -1.57 17.72
C GLY A 191 -6.12 -2.34 17.01
N ASP A 192 -7.30 -2.39 17.61
CA ASP A 192 -8.52 -2.90 17.00
C ASP A 192 -9.17 -1.82 16.11
N ALA A 193 -9.67 -2.24 14.96
CA ALA A 193 -10.29 -1.37 13.95
C ALA A 193 -11.82 -1.53 13.94
N GLY A 194 -12.43 -1.85 15.08
CA GLY A 194 -13.84 -2.22 15.17
C GLY A 194 -14.10 -3.59 14.54
N GLY A 195 -13.20 -4.55 14.76
CA GLY A 195 -13.33 -5.93 14.26
C GLY A 195 -12.92 -6.15 12.80
N ILE A 196 -12.41 -5.13 12.09
CA ILE A 196 -11.90 -5.30 10.74
C ILE A 196 -10.49 -5.91 10.78
N THR A 197 -10.34 -7.11 10.20
CA THR A 197 -9.05 -7.82 10.15
C THR A 197 -8.02 -7.08 9.28
N ASN A 198 -6.75 -7.19 9.64
CA ASN A 198 -5.62 -6.75 8.85
C ASN A 198 -5.18 -7.85 7.88
N ASP A 199 -5.96 -8.06 6.82
CA ASP A 199 -5.60 -9.05 5.80
C ASP A 199 -4.42 -8.58 4.95
N ILE A 200 -3.23 -9.15 5.17
CA ILE A 200 -1.98 -8.79 4.46
C ILE A 200 -1.38 -9.93 3.64
N THR A 201 -1.99 -11.11 3.66
CA THR A 201 -1.47 -12.32 3.00
C THR A 201 -2.49 -13.05 2.14
N SER A 202 -3.73 -12.55 2.07
CA SER A 202 -4.75 -13.09 1.17
C SER A 202 -5.43 -11.97 0.38
N LEU A 203 -6.32 -12.36 -0.53
CA LEU A 203 -7.20 -11.43 -1.23
C LEU A 203 -8.45 -11.08 -0.41
N GLY A 204 -8.76 -11.83 0.66
CA GLY A 204 -10.03 -11.77 1.36
C GLY A 204 -11.05 -12.75 0.79
N LEU A 205 -12.33 -12.50 1.02
CA LEU A 205 -13.39 -13.45 0.67
C LEU A 205 -13.58 -13.59 -0.86
N ARG A 206 -13.41 -14.79 -1.40
CA ARG A 206 -13.48 -15.10 -2.84
C ARG A 206 -14.77 -14.61 -3.50
N SER A 207 -15.92 -14.78 -2.85
CA SER A 207 -17.21 -14.35 -3.41
C SER A 207 -17.27 -12.85 -3.66
N ASN A 208 -16.63 -12.04 -2.81
CA ASN A 208 -16.56 -10.60 -3.02
C ASN A 208 -15.74 -10.27 -4.25
N TRP A 209 -14.66 -11.02 -4.53
CA TRP A 209 -13.87 -10.85 -5.76
C TRP A 209 -14.72 -11.14 -6.99
N ASN A 210 -15.38 -12.30 -7.04
CA ASN A 210 -16.17 -12.73 -8.19
C ASN A 210 -17.45 -11.91 -8.46
N SER A 211 -17.78 -10.93 -7.61
CA SER A 211 -19.01 -10.15 -7.72
C SER A 211 -18.81 -8.63 -7.86
N HIS A 212 -17.58 -8.13 -7.98
CA HIS A 212 -17.30 -6.70 -8.16
C HIS A 212 -16.42 -6.38 -9.37
N PHE A 213 -16.53 -5.15 -9.89
CA PHE A 213 -15.76 -4.67 -11.05
C PHE A 213 -14.47 -3.93 -10.67
N LEU A 214 -14.56 -2.81 -9.95
CA LEU A 214 -13.42 -1.91 -9.66
C LEU A 214 -12.88 -2.08 -8.24
N ASN A 215 -11.57 -2.11 -8.06
CA ASN A 215 -10.95 -1.89 -6.75
C ASN A 215 -10.56 -0.43 -6.55
N ILE A 216 -10.95 0.17 -5.43
CA ILE A 216 -10.50 1.50 -5.01
C ILE A 216 -9.57 1.30 -3.82
N VAL A 217 -8.28 1.43 -4.10
CA VAL A 217 -7.21 1.27 -3.10
C VAL A 217 -6.89 2.63 -2.52
N SER A 218 -7.17 2.85 -1.24
CA SER A 218 -6.70 4.03 -0.52
C SER A 218 -5.49 3.68 0.32
N GLU A 219 -4.32 4.13 -0.14
CA GLU A 219 -3.03 3.88 0.51
C GLU A 219 -2.98 4.45 1.93
N THR A 220 -1.96 4.08 2.69
CA THR A 220 -1.80 4.60 4.07
C THR A 220 -1.47 6.09 4.09
N THR A 221 -0.79 6.59 3.05
CA THR A 221 -0.35 7.98 2.94
C THR A 221 -0.77 8.63 1.63
N ILE A 222 -0.94 9.96 1.68
CA ILE A 222 -1.18 10.85 0.54
C ILE A 222 -0.29 12.11 0.58
N HIS A 223 0.65 12.12 1.52
CA HIS A 223 1.47 13.27 1.84
C HIS A 223 2.95 12.92 1.90
N THR A 224 3.40 11.77 1.42
CA THR A 224 4.83 11.49 1.31
C THR A 224 5.29 11.79 -0.12
N ASN A 225 6.28 11.07 -0.61
CA ASN A 225 6.63 11.08 -2.02
C ASN A 225 6.05 9.83 -2.71
N VAL A 226 6.32 8.65 -2.16
CA VAL A 226 5.87 7.37 -2.71
C VAL A 226 5.74 6.33 -1.61
N PHE A 227 4.60 5.64 -1.59
CA PHE A 227 4.39 4.44 -0.79
C PHE A 227 3.44 3.52 -1.54
N VAL A 228 3.91 2.30 -1.83
CA VAL A 228 3.11 1.27 -2.50
C VAL A 228 3.16 0.02 -1.64
N SER A 229 2.00 -0.37 -1.14
CA SER A 229 1.83 -1.48 -0.21
C SER A 229 1.18 -2.69 -0.90
N GLU A 230 1.08 -3.81 -0.16
CA GLU A 230 0.34 -5.00 -0.58
C GLU A 230 -1.07 -4.69 -1.09
N LYS A 231 -1.70 -3.61 -0.60
CA LYS A 231 -3.05 -3.20 -0.97
C LYS A 231 -3.18 -2.89 -2.45
N VAL A 232 -2.17 -2.27 -3.07
CA VAL A 232 -2.16 -1.97 -4.52
C VAL A 232 -1.94 -3.25 -5.33
N PHE A 233 -1.24 -4.23 -4.76
CA PHE A 233 -0.95 -5.49 -5.43
C PHE A 233 -2.12 -6.46 -5.41
N LYS A 234 -2.96 -6.43 -4.37
CA LYS A 234 -4.17 -7.25 -4.27
C LYS A 234 -5.08 -7.17 -5.51
N PRO A 235 -5.49 -6.00 -6.03
CA PRO A 235 -6.32 -5.96 -7.23
C PRO A 235 -5.59 -6.42 -8.50
N ILE A 236 -4.26 -6.28 -8.55
CA ILE A 236 -3.47 -6.82 -9.66
C ILE A 236 -3.52 -8.35 -9.62
N ILE A 237 -3.22 -8.95 -8.46
CA ILE A 237 -3.23 -10.41 -8.25
C ILE A 237 -4.65 -10.98 -8.41
N GLY A 238 -5.64 -10.30 -7.84
CA GLY A 238 -7.07 -10.63 -7.94
C GLY A 238 -7.70 -10.28 -9.28
N MET A 239 -6.91 -9.87 -10.27
CA MET A 239 -7.35 -9.57 -11.64
C MET A 239 -8.55 -8.62 -11.68
N ARG A 240 -8.42 -7.43 -11.06
CA ARG A 240 -9.43 -6.38 -11.11
C ARG A 240 -8.84 -5.07 -11.63
N PRO A 241 -9.57 -4.31 -12.45
CA PRO A 241 -9.29 -2.90 -12.67
C PRO A 241 -9.23 -2.18 -11.33
N PHE A 242 -8.37 -1.17 -11.22
CA PHE A 242 -8.17 -0.48 -9.96
C PHE A 242 -7.88 1.00 -10.12
N ILE A 243 -8.17 1.76 -9.06
CA ILE A 243 -7.75 3.15 -8.87
C ILE A 243 -7.10 3.26 -7.50
N VAL A 244 -5.96 3.94 -7.44
CA VAL A 244 -5.26 4.24 -6.19
C VAL A 244 -5.47 5.69 -5.77
N LEU A 245 -5.89 5.90 -4.52
CA LEU A 245 -5.79 7.15 -3.78
C LEU A 245 -4.58 7.05 -2.84
N GLY A 246 -3.44 7.60 -3.25
CA GLY A 246 -2.18 7.50 -2.50
C GLY A 246 -1.24 8.68 -2.74
N ASP A 247 0.05 8.48 -2.59
CA ASP A 247 1.05 9.52 -2.86
C ASP A 247 1.18 9.82 -4.37
N ASP A 248 1.75 10.98 -4.70
CA ASP A 248 1.77 11.53 -6.07
C ASP A 248 2.55 10.64 -7.05
N ASN A 249 3.62 9.99 -6.61
CA ASN A 249 4.46 9.15 -7.45
C ASN A 249 4.02 7.67 -7.54
N VAL A 250 2.89 7.29 -6.93
CA VAL A 250 2.39 5.90 -7.00
C VAL A 250 2.18 5.46 -8.46
N TYR A 251 1.50 6.27 -9.27
CA TYR A 251 1.22 5.92 -10.67
C TYR A 251 2.49 5.91 -11.52
N LYS A 252 3.46 6.79 -11.22
CA LYS A 252 4.77 6.76 -11.87
C LYS A 252 5.46 5.42 -11.66
N ILE A 253 5.53 4.92 -10.42
CA ILE A 253 6.13 3.62 -10.11
C ILE A 253 5.37 2.48 -10.80
N LEU A 254 4.03 2.52 -10.81
CA LEU A 254 3.23 1.51 -11.52
C LEU A 254 3.54 1.49 -13.03
N HIS A 255 3.66 2.65 -13.67
CA HIS A 255 4.04 2.76 -15.07
C HIS A 255 5.47 2.29 -15.33
N ASP A 256 6.42 2.61 -14.44
CA ASP A 256 7.81 2.14 -14.52
C ASP A 256 7.90 0.60 -14.44
N TRP A 257 6.97 -0.04 -13.73
CA TRP A 257 6.82 -1.50 -13.71
C TRP A 257 6.07 -2.09 -14.92
N GLY A 258 5.51 -1.23 -15.78
CA GLY A 258 4.72 -1.64 -16.95
C GLY A 258 3.28 -2.02 -16.63
N ILE A 259 2.78 -1.64 -15.44
CA ILE A 259 1.40 -1.89 -15.03
C ILE A 259 0.46 -0.93 -15.77
N ASP A 260 -0.59 -1.50 -16.35
CA ASP A 260 -1.70 -0.77 -16.95
C ASP A 260 -2.63 -0.23 -15.85
N THR A 261 -2.79 1.09 -15.82
CA THR A 261 -3.62 1.83 -14.85
C THR A 261 -4.99 2.22 -15.38
N PHE A 262 -5.37 1.69 -16.57
CA PHE A 262 -6.70 1.84 -17.16
C PHE A 262 -7.10 3.31 -17.43
N ASP A 263 -6.13 4.12 -17.85
CA ASP A 263 -6.30 5.56 -18.11
C ASP A 263 -7.36 5.84 -19.19
N ASP A 264 -7.55 4.92 -20.14
CA ASP A 264 -8.60 4.97 -21.17
C ASP A 264 -10.01 4.77 -20.60
N LEU A 265 -10.15 4.04 -19.50
CA LEU A 265 -11.44 3.78 -18.85
C LEU A 265 -11.77 4.80 -17.77
N PHE A 266 -10.77 5.19 -16.99
CA PHE A 266 -10.95 6.00 -15.79
C PHE A 266 -10.46 7.44 -15.95
N GLY A 267 -9.66 7.73 -16.97
CA GLY A 267 -8.94 9.00 -17.11
C GLY A 267 -7.74 9.09 -16.16
N THR A 268 -7.07 10.24 -16.18
CA THR A 268 -5.83 10.46 -15.42
C THR A 268 -6.02 11.35 -14.18
N GLY A 269 -7.17 11.27 -13.52
CA GLY A 269 -7.48 12.15 -12.39
C GLY A 269 -6.53 11.97 -11.19
N TYR A 270 -5.79 10.86 -11.13
CA TYR A 270 -4.67 10.69 -10.20
C TYR A 270 -3.58 11.75 -10.31
N LYS A 271 -3.50 12.50 -11.43
CA LYS A 271 -2.57 13.62 -11.64
C LYS A 271 -3.00 14.91 -10.93
N HIS A 272 -4.19 14.97 -10.33
CA HIS A 272 -4.61 16.16 -9.60
C HIS A 272 -3.74 16.38 -8.36
N ARG A 273 -3.25 17.63 -8.21
CA ARG A 273 -2.41 18.06 -7.07
C ARG A 273 -3.08 17.82 -5.72
N TRP A 274 -4.38 18.10 -5.61
CA TRP A 274 -5.09 18.01 -4.34
C TRP A 274 -5.80 16.66 -4.22
N HIS A 275 -5.61 15.99 -3.09
CA HIS A 275 -6.26 14.70 -2.80
C HIS A 275 -7.79 14.81 -2.83
N THR A 276 -8.36 15.97 -2.48
CA THR A 276 -9.80 16.24 -2.58
C THR A 276 -10.32 16.16 -4.02
N ASP A 277 -9.54 16.63 -5.00
CA ASP A 277 -9.91 16.51 -6.42
C ASP A 277 -9.73 15.09 -6.93
N ARG A 278 -8.71 14.36 -6.43
CA ARG A 278 -8.57 12.91 -6.69
C ARG A 278 -9.76 12.11 -6.15
N ILE A 279 -10.26 12.46 -4.96
CA ILE A 279 -11.48 11.86 -4.39
C ILE A 279 -12.70 12.16 -5.26
N LYS A 280 -12.90 13.41 -5.70
CA LYS A 280 -14.01 13.75 -6.62
C LYS A 280 -13.94 12.95 -7.91
N TRP A 281 -12.75 12.82 -8.49
CA TRP A 281 -12.51 12.00 -9.67
C TRP A 281 -12.90 10.54 -9.45
N ILE A 282 -12.45 9.92 -8.36
CA ILE A 282 -12.84 8.54 -7.98
C ILE A 282 -14.36 8.40 -7.89
N CYS A 283 -15.03 9.32 -7.20
CA CYS A 283 -16.48 9.31 -7.10
C CYS A 283 -17.18 9.42 -8.46
N ASN A 284 -16.66 10.26 -9.37
CA ASN A 284 -17.19 10.40 -10.73
C ASN A 284 -17.02 9.11 -11.54
N VAL A 285 -15.86 8.43 -11.42
CA VAL A 285 -15.65 7.12 -12.05
C VAL A 285 -16.66 6.10 -11.54
N VAL A 286 -16.86 6.00 -10.22
CA VAL A 286 -17.84 5.08 -9.64
C VAL A 286 -19.26 5.41 -10.12
N GLN A 287 -19.63 6.69 -10.17
CA GLN A 287 -20.93 7.13 -10.65
C GLN A 287 -21.16 6.76 -12.12
N ASN A 288 -20.14 6.92 -12.98
CA ASN A 288 -20.21 6.52 -14.38
C ASN A 288 -20.32 5.00 -14.54
N LEU A 289 -19.52 4.22 -13.80
CA LEU A 289 -19.58 2.76 -13.81
C LEU A 289 -20.93 2.23 -13.31
N LYS A 290 -21.54 2.88 -12.30
CA LYS A 290 -22.89 2.54 -11.80
C LYS A 290 -23.97 2.61 -12.88
N GLN A 291 -23.81 3.44 -13.91
CA GLN A 291 -24.77 3.54 -15.02
C GLN A 291 -24.60 2.44 -16.07
N ARG A 292 -23.49 1.70 -16.04
CA ARG A 292 -23.19 0.67 -17.03
C ARG A 292 -23.96 -0.60 -16.74
N LYS A 293 -24.56 -1.18 -17.80
CA LYS A 293 -25.27 -2.47 -17.74
C LYS A 293 -24.40 -3.65 -18.20
N ASP A 294 -23.17 -3.36 -18.62
CA ASP A 294 -22.27 -4.31 -19.29
C ASP A 294 -20.97 -4.56 -18.51
N LEU A 295 -20.91 -4.22 -17.21
CA LEU A 295 -19.70 -4.33 -16.39
C LEU A 295 -19.07 -5.73 -16.44
N LYS A 296 -19.90 -6.80 -16.41
CA LYS A 296 -19.42 -8.18 -16.57
C LYS A 296 -18.73 -8.41 -17.92
N LYS A 297 -19.35 -7.97 -19.02
CA LYS A 297 -18.78 -8.09 -20.37
C LYS A 297 -17.49 -7.29 -20.50
N LEU A 298 -17.48 -6.08 -19.94
CA LEU A 298 -16.29 -5.23 -19.90
C LEU A 298 -15.17 -5.92 -19.11
N LEU A 299 -15.43 -6.47 -17.92
CA LEU A 299 -14.41 -7.16 -17.12
C LEU A 299 -13.82 -8.36 -17.86
N ILE A 300 -14.66 -9.16 -18.52
CA ILE A 300 -14.20 -10.27 -19.37
C ILE A 300 -13.29 -9.75 -20.50
N SER A 301 -13.68 -8.66 -21.16
CA SER A 301 -12.87 -8.07 -22.24
C SER A 301 -11.52 -7.52 -21.77
N LEU A 302 -11.41 -7.15 -20.48
CA LEU A 302 -10.17 -6.66 -19.87
C LEU A 302 -9.24 -7.78 -19.42
N LYS A 303 -9.67 -9.06 -19.45
CA LYS A 303 -8.86 -10.19 -19.00
C LYS A 303 -7.41 -10.18 -19.53
N PRO A 304 -7.14 -9.90 -20.83
CA PRO A 304 -5.75 -9.82 -21.32
C PRO A 304 -4.90 -8.73 -20.63
N ARG A 305 -5.49 -7.57 -20.33
CA ARG A 305 -4.82 -6.46 -19.62
C ARG A 305 -4.55 -6.82 -18.17
N LEU A 306 -5.49 -7.51 -17.53
CA LEU A 306 -5.37 -7.99 -16.15
C LEU A 306 -4.27 -9.06 -16.03
N GLU A 307 -4.22 -10.02 -16.96
CA GLU A 307 -3.14 -11.02 -17.03
C GLU A 307 -1.77 -10.38 -17.29
N HIS A 308 -1.72 -9.35 -18.14
CA HIS A 308 -0.50 -8.55 -18.36
C HIS A 308 -0.03 -7.90 -17.05
N ASN A 309 -0.93 -7.28 -16.29
CA ASN A 309 -0.59 -6.67 -15.00
C ASN A 309 -0.04 -7.69 -13.99
N VAL A 310 -0.63 -8.88 -13.90
CA VAL A 310 -0.09 -9.97 -13.05
C VAL A 310 1.34 -10.32 -13.45
N LYS A 311 1.61 -10.49 -14.75
CA LYS A 311 2.96 -10.80 -15.26
C LYS A 311 3.96 -9.66 -14.97
N MET A 312 3.53 -8.41 -15.12
CA MET A 312 4.38 -7.25 -14.84
C MET A 312 4.68 -7.12 -13.34
N LEU A 313 3.71 -7.37 -12.46
CA LEU A 313 3.92 -7.39 -11.02
C LEU A 313 4.96 -8.45 -10.62
N GLN A 314 4.85 -9.67 -11.17
CA GLN A 314 5.83 -10.73 -10.92
C GLN A 314 7.24 -10.33 -11.38
N ARG A 315 7.36 -9.72 -12.57
CA ARG A 315 8.65 -9.21 -13.07
C ARG A 315 9.20 -8.09 -12.20
N ALA A 316 8.36 -7.16 -11.76
CA ALA A 316 8.73 -6.08 -10.86
C ALA A 316 9.25 -6.63 -9.53
N ALA A 317 8.58 -7.63 -8.96
CA ALA A 317 8.98 -8.27 -7.72
C ALA A 317 10.35 -8.97 -7.84
N VAL A 318 10.62 -9.69 -8.94
CA VAL A 318 11.94 -10.29 -9.20
C VAL A 318 13.02 -9.22 -9.36
N LYS A 319 12.77 -8.16 -10.11
CA LYS A 319 13.72 -7.04 -10.27
C LYS A 319 14.01 -6.34 -8.93
N ASN A 320 12.97 -6.10 -8.14
CA ASN A 320 13.06 -5.51 -6.81
C ASN A 320 13.96 -6.34 -5.89
N ARG A 321 13.80 -7.67 -5.88
CA ARG A 321 14.67 -8.57 -5.14
C ARG A 321 16.11 -8.51 -5.61
N GLN A 322 16.36 -8.61 -6.92
CA GLN A 322 17.71 -8.55 -7.48
C GLN A 322 18.43 -7.22 -7.21
N PHE A 323 17.69 -6.14 -6.94
CA PHE A 323 18.27 -4.84 -6.61
C PHE A 323 19.05 -4.89 -5.29
N ILE A 324 18.57 -5.62 -4.29
CA ILE A 324 19.24 -5.74 -2.99
C ILE A 324 20.61 -6.45 -3.10
N ASP A 325 20.75 -7.36 -4.05
CA ASP A 325 22.00 -8.08 -4.28
C ASP A 325 23.08 -7.17 -4.90
N LYS A 326 22.64 -6.20 -5.70
CA LYS A 326 23.47 -5.30 -6.50
C LYS A 326 23.83 -4.00 -5.78
N VAL A 327 23.02 -3.57 -4.80
CA VAL A 327 23.25 -2.31 -4.09
C VAL A 327 24.58 -2.36 -3.33
N LYS A 328 25.30 -1.24 -3.36
CA LYS A 328 26.54 -1.05 -2.60
C LYS A 328 26.43 0.23 -1.79
N PHE A 329 26.66 0.11 -0.49
CA PHE A 329 26.64 1.24 0.43
C PHE A 329 28.05 1.72 0.72
#